data_AF-A0A8J9X3M2-F1
#
_entry.id   AF-A0A8J9X3M2-F1
#
_cell.length_a   1.000
_cell.length_b   1.000
_cell.length_c   1.000
_cell.angle_alpha   90.00
_cell.angle_beta   90.00
_cell.angle_gamma   90.00
#
_symmetry.space_group_name_H-M   'P 1'
#
loop_
_entity.id
_entity.type
_entity.pdbx_description
1 polymer ?
#
loop_
_entity_poly.entity_id
_entity_poly.type
_entity_poly.pdbx_seq_one_letter_code
_entity_poly.pdbx_strand_id
1 'polypeptide(L)'
;MQWNLVVLTLCCGMQWLPSQAFVIVRSGSRRLSADTPARRSTLLGMVSAERRYEARQLVSDGMEMFRKGEVSKSIDLFDRADALQPDGSLHPFLWQRGLSLYYADRFAEASDQFRSDVKVNPNDVEEIVWDIAAQLRQRPDEFPPSTMMSLPAGNRDRRRIMPTVYRLFRGEGTEHQLAMAGHGNGA
;
A
#
# COMPACT_ATOMS: atom_id res chain seq x y z
N MET A 1 -19.53 5.52 16.86
CA MET A 1 -18.57 4.56 17.44
C MET A 1 -17.21 4.83 16.84
N GLN A 2 -16.21 5.08 17.70
CA GLN A 2 -14.91 5.69 17.39
C GLN A 2 -13.91 4.68 16.77
N TRP A 3 -14.09 4.35 15.49
CA TRP A 3 -13.14 3.49 14.77
C TRP A 3 -11.81 4.18 14.39
N ASN A 4 -11.72 5.51 14.53
CA ASN A 4 -10.56 6.30 14.07
C ASN A 4 -9.26 6.14 14.89
N LEU A 5 -9.32 5.66 16.14
CA LEU A 5 -8.14 5.65 17.04
C LEU A 5 -7.32 4.35 16.99
N VAL A 6 -7.91 3.22 16.59
CA VAL A 6 -7.21 1.93 16.54
C VAL A 6 -6.28 1.84 15.33
N VAL A 7 -6.69 2.42 14.20
CA VAL A 7 -5.96 2.36 12.91
C VAL A 7 -4.69 3.23 12.91
N LEU A 8 -4.72 4.40 13.56
CA LEU A 8 -3.56 5.31 13.61
C LEU A 8 -2.36 4.72 14.38
N THR A 9 -2.58 3.73 15.24
CA THR A 9 -1.54 3.17 16.10
C THR A 9 -0.72 2.07 15.40
N LEU A 10 -1.23 1.44 14.33
CA LEU A 10 -0.53 0.38 13.61
C LEU A 10 0.50 0.90 12.58
N CYS A 11 0.30 2.10 12.02
CA CYS A 11 1.17 2.67 10.98
C CYS A 11 2.47 3.34 11.48
N CYS A 12 2.70 3.49 12.79
CA CYS A 12 3.75 4.40 13.32
C CYS A 12 5.14 3.75 13.55
N GLY A 13 5.40 2.54 13.02
CA GLY A 13 6.53 1.69 13.42
C GLY A 13 7.80 1.71 12.55
N MET A 14 8.03 2.67 11.66
CA MET A 14 9.25 2.67 10.82
C MET A 14 10.08 3.95 10.98
N GLN A 15 11.12 3.83 11.81
CA GLN A 15 12.16 4.80 12.10
C GLN A 15 13.06 5.02 10.87
N TRP A 16 13.17 6.28 10.48
CA TRP A 16 14.00 6.81 9.39
C TRP A 16 15.45 7.04 9.84
N LEU A 17 16.41 6.85 8.93
CA LEU A 17 17.72 7.50 8.99
C LEU A 17 18.08 8.06 7.60
N PRO A 18 18.42 9.36 7.49
CA PRO A 18 18.89 9.97 6.24
C PRO A 18 20.41 9.90 6.17
N SER A 19 21.00 9.64 4.99
CA SER A 19 22.44 9.90 4.78
C SER A 19 22.77 10.18 3.32
N GLN A 20 22.87 11.49 3.05
CA GLN A 20 23.89 12.24 2.31
C GLN A 20 24.33 11.86 0.88
N ALA A 21 24.43 12.94 0.10
CA ALA A 21 24.79 13.04 -1.30
C ALA A 21 26.29 12.85 -1.58
N PHE A 22 26.63 12.49 -2.83
CA PHE A 22 27.75 13.11 -3.52
C PHE A 22 27.60 13.02 -5.05
N VAL A 23 27.71 14.17 -5.71
CA VAL A 23 27.78 14.31 -7.18
C VAL A 23 29.24 14.50 -7.56
N ILE A 24 29.73 13.71 -8.52
CA ILE A 24 30.95 14.05 -9.29
C ILE A 24 30.58 13.99 -10.76
N VAL A 25 30.46 15.16 -11.40
CA VAL A 25 30.43 15.28 -12.87
C VAL A 25 31.86 15.60 -13.32
N ARG A 26 32.46 14.68 -14.08
CA ARG A 26 33.66 14.96 -14.88
C ARG A 26 33.26 15.21 -16.33
N SER A 27 33.45 16.45 -16.78
CA SER A 27 33.27 16.89 -18.16
C SER A 27 34.41 16.35 -19.04
N GLY A 28 34.07 15.49 -20.00
CA GLY A 28 34.97 15.08 -21.07
C GLY A 28 34.24 15.14 -22.40
N SER A 29 34.44 16.22 -23.17
CA SER A 29 33.87 16.33 -24.52
C SER A 29 34.59 15.36 -25.45
N ARG A 30 33.88 14.37 -25.99
CA ARG A 30 34.37 13.55 -27.09
C ARG A 30 33.30 13.49 -28.17
N ARG A 31 33.71 13.85 -29.40
CA ARG A 31 32.88 14.02 -30.59
C ARG A 31 31.92 12.84 -30.75
N LEU A 32 30.63 13.14 -30.84
CA LEU A 32 29.55 12.17 -31.01
C LEU A 32 29.43 11.80 -32.49
N SER A 33 29.72 10.55 -32.83
CA SER A 33 29.15 9.92 -34.02
C SER A 33 29.00 8.41 -33.78
N ALA A 34 27.93 7.85 -34.35
CA ALA A 34 27.38 6.50 -34.22
C ALA A 34 26.56 6.19 -32.94
N ASP A 35 25.24 6.26 -33.11
CA ASP A 35 24.19 5.79 -32.21
C ASP A 35 24.28 4.27 -32.03
N THR A 36 25.09 3.82 -31.05
CA THR A 36 25.36 2.40 -30.80
C THR A 36 24.28 1.83 -29.86
N PRO A 37 23.78 0.59 -30.05
CA PRO A 37 22.77 -0.02 -29.17
C PRO A 37 23.12 0.01 -27.67
N ALA A 38 24.41 -0.03 -27.32
CA ALA A 38 24.87 0.15 -25.94
C ALA A 38 24.53 1.53 -25.36
N ARG A 39 24.70 2.62 -26.12
CA ARG A 39 24.33 3.98 -25.69
C ARG A 39 22.82 4.15 -25.54
N ARG A 40 22.03 3.55 -26.45
CA ARG A 40 20.57 3.52 -26.35
C ARG A 40 20.11 2.77 -25.10
N SER A 41 20.71 1.62 -24.79
CA SER A 41 20.44 0.86 -23.57
C SER A 41 20.77 1.66 -22.30
N THR A 42 21.93 2.33 -22.25
CA THR A 42 22.29 3.22 -21.13
C THR A 42 21.31 4.38 -20.97
N LEU A 43 20.91 5.03 -22.07
CA LEU A 43 19.95 6.14 -22.03
C LEU A 43 18.56 5.67 -21.56
N LEU A 44 18.08 4.53 -22.06
CA LEU A 44 16.82 3.92 -21.61
C LEU A 44 16.85 3.59 -20.11
N GLY A 45 17.99 3.08 -19.62
CA GLY A 45 18.22 2.81 -18.20
C GLY A 45 18.25 4.08 -17.33
N MET A 46 18.81 5.17 -17.84
CA MET A 46 18.79 6.47 -17.15
C MET A 46 17.37 7.04 -17.07
N VAL A 47 16.62 7.03 -18.18
CA VAL A 47 15.23 7.50 -18.23
C VAL A 47 14.31 6.64 -17.34
N SER A 48 14.56 5.34 -17.21
CA SER A 48 13.81 4.48 -16.28
C SER A 48 14.19 4.73 -14.81
N ALA A 49 15.45 5.07 -14.50
CA ALA A 49 15.85 5.45 -13.16
C ALA A 49 15.24 6.80 -12.73
N GLU A 50 15.22 7.77 -13.64
CA GLU A 50 14.61 9.09 -13.41
C GLU A 50 13.10 8.98 -13.16
N ARG A 51 12.36 8.24 -14.00
CA ARG A 51 10.93 7.96 -13.78
C ARG A 51 10.66 7.27 -12.44
N ARG A 52 11.50 6.31 -12.04
CA ARG A 52 11.37 5.65 -10.72
C ARG A 52 11.64 6.60 -9.56
N TYR A 53 12.57 7.55 -9.72
CA TYR A 53 12.83 8.57 -8.70
C TYR A 53 11.65 9.55 -8.58
N GLU A 54 11.15 10.05 -9.70
CA GLU A 54 10.00 10.94 -9.75
C GLU A 54 8.73 10.28 -9.17
N ALA A 55 8.46 9.02 -9.53
CA ALA A 55 7.35 8.26 -8.97
C ALA A 55 7.42 8.19 -7.43
N ARG A 56 8.61 7.99 -6.85
CA ARG A 56 8.78 7.98 -5.38
C ARG A 56 8.52 9.34 -4.74
N GLN A 57 8.89 10.43 -5.41
CA GLN A 57 8.56 11.78 -4.92
C GLN A 57 7.05 11.99 -4.91
N LEU A 58 6.36 11.62 -6.01
CA LEU A 58 4.90 11.71 -6.10
C LEU A 58 4.19 10.87 -5.03
N VAL A 59 4.70 9.68 -4.71
CA VAL A 59 4.18 8.86 -3.59
C VAL A 59 4.36 9.57 -2.24
N SER A 60 5.53 10.17 -2.00
CA SER A 60 5.80 10.94 -0.78
C SER A 60 4.86 12.14 -0.65
N ASP A 61 4.69 12.89 -1.73
CA ASP A 61 3.81 14.06 -1.78
C ASP A 61 2.33 13.66 -1.63
N GLY A 62 1.93 12.56 -2.26
CA GLY A 62 0.59 11.98 -2.13
C GLY A 62 0.26 11.66 -0.67
N MET A 63 1.23 11.07 0.04
CA MET A 63 1.12 10.84 1.48
C MET A 63 1.04 12.13 2.30
N GLU A 64 1.77 13.17 1.92
CA GLU A 64 1.66 14.47 2.59
C GLU A 64 0.27 15.10 2.40
N MET A 65 -0.27 15.07 1.18
CA MET A 65 -1.62 15.55 0.90
C MET A 65 -2.68 14.78 1.68
N PHE A 66 -2.55 13.46 1.78
CA PHE A 66 -3.44 12.64 2.59
C PHE A 66 -3.44 13.07 4.07
N ARG A 67 -2.25 13.26 4.66
CA ARG A 67 -2.12 13.72 6.06
C ARG A 67 -2.72 15.10 6.30
N LYS A 68 -2.75 15.96 5.28
CA LYS A 68 -3.39 17.28 5.32
C LYS A 68 -4.91 17.23 5.14
N GLY A 69 -5.49 16.05 4.89
CA GLY A 69 -6.90 15.88 4.57
C GLY A 69 -7.26 16.22 3.12
N GLU A 70 -6.25 16.49 2.28
CA GLU A 70 -6.41 16.82 0.86
C GLU A 70 -6.51 15.53 0.04
N VAL A 71 -7.55 14.74 0.32
CA VAL A 71 -7.70 13.36 -0.17
C VAL A 71 -7.72 13.27 -1.70
N SER A 72 -8.41 14.17 -2.40
CA SER A 72 -8.45 14.17 -3.87
C SER A 72 -7.06 14.41 -4.48
N LYS A 73 -6.30 15.39 -3.96
CA LYS A 73 -4.93 15.66 -4.42
C LYS A 73 -3.99 14.48 -4.13
N SER A 74 -4.21 13.80 -3.01
CA SER A 74 -3.45 12.59 -2.67
C SER A 74 -3.63 11.50 -3.74
N ILE A 75 -4.88 11.22 -4.13
CA ILE A 75 -5.19 10.25 -5.18
C ILE A 75 -4.54 10.66 -6.51
N ASP A 76 -4.67 11.92 -6.92
CA ASP A 76 -4.08 12.42 -8.17
C ASP A 76 -2.55 12.20 -8.22
N LEU A 77 -1.87 12.40 -7.09
CA LEU A 77 -0.42 12.19 -6.98
C LEU A 77 -0.05 10.71 -7.08
N PHE A 78 -0.82 9.82 -6.46
CA PHE A 78 -0.61 8.38 -6.58
C PHE A 78 -0.89 7.87 -8.00
N ASP A 79 -1.96 8.33 -8.65
CA ASP A 79 -2.30 7.97 -10.03
C ASP A 79 -1.18 8.42 -11.00
N ARG A 80 -0.62 9.61 -10.80
CA ARG A 80 0.54 10.09 -11.56
C ARG A 80 1.79 9.26 -11.30
N ALA A 81 2.04 8.84 -10.05
CA ALA A 81 3.16 7.99 -9.72
C ALA A 81 3.07 6.64 -10.44
N ASP A 82 1.88 6.03 -10.44
CA ASP A 82 1.62 4.76 -11.10
C ASP A 82 1.79 4.87 -12.63
N ALA A 83 1.31 5.97 -13.23
CA ALA A 83 1.48 6.23 -14.66
C ALA A 83 2.96 6.34 -15.12
N LEU A 84 3.88 6.70 -14.22
CA LEU A 84 5.32 6.72 -14.52
C LEU A 84 5.96 5.31 -14.57
N GLN A 85 5.27 4.29 -14.06
CA GLN A 85 5.68 2.88 -14.08
C GLN A 85 4.60 2.02 -14.78
N PRO A 86 4.44 2.17 -16.11
CA PRO A 86 3.37 1.53 -16.87
C PRO A 86 3.50 0.00 -16.97
N ASP A 87 4.60 -0.57 -16.50
CA ASP A 87 4.76 -2.03 -16.35
C ASP A 87 3.96 -2.59 -15.16
N GLY A 88 3.28 -1.72 -14.41
CA GLY A 88 2.48 -2.10 -13.24
C GLY A 88 3.33 -2.53 -12.05
N SER A 89 4.65 -2.29 -12.09
CA SER A 89 5.54 -2.69 -11.01
C SER A 89 5.32 -1.90 -9.72
N LEU A 90 4.78 -0.68 -9.82
CA LEU A 90 4.46 0.16 -8.66
C LEU A 90 3.07 -0.14 -8.08
N HIS A 91 2.08 -0.39 -8.94
CA HIS A 91 0.67 -0.46 -8.58
C HIS A 91 0.37 -1.30 -7.33
N PRO A 92 0.88 -2.54 -7.18
CA PRO A 92 0.61 -3.35 -5.99
C PRO A 92 1.10 -2.72 -4.69
N PHE A 93 2.15 -1.89 -4.72
CA PHE A 93 2.77 -1.31 -3.53
C PHE A 93 2.16 0.05 -3.11
N LEU A 94 1.08 0.49 -3.77
CA LEU A 94 0.39 1.75 -3.48
C LEU A 94 -0.79 1.56 -2.51
N TRP A 95 -0.61 0.86 -1.40
CA TRP A 95 -1.67 0.68 -0.38
C TRP A 95 -2.21 2.02 0.14
N GLN A 96 -1.38 3.06 0.17
CA GLN A 96 -1.79 4.42 0.59
C GLN A 96 -2.78 5.07 -0.38
N ARG A 97 -2.71 4.70 -1.66
CA ARG A 97 -3.73 5.06 -2.66
C ARG A 97 -5.06 4.43 -2.30
N GLY A 98 -5.04 3.16 -1.86
CA GLY A 98 -6.23 2.44 -1.40
C GLY A 98 -6.90 3.14 -0.23
N LEU A 99 -6.12 3.59 0.76
CA LEU A 99 -6.63 4.41 1.86
C LEU A 99 -7.27 5.70 1.36
N SER A 100 -6.59 6.42 0.48
CA SER A 100 -7.10 7.69 -0.06
C SER A 100 -8.40 7.49 -0.82
N LEU A 101 -8.50 6.43 -1.63
CA LEU A 101 -9.74 6.04 -2.31
C LEU A 101 -10.86 5.71 -1.32
N TYR A 102 -10.56 4.99 -0.25
CA TYR A 102 -11.53 4.66 0.80
C TYR A 102 -12.11 5.93 1.44
N TYR A 103 -11.26 6.89 1.82
CA TYR A 103 -11.70 8.16 2.41
C TYR A 103 -12.38 9.11 1.42
N ALA A 104 -12.25 8.85 0.11
CA ALA A 104 -12.99 9.54 -0.94
C ALA A 104 -14.32 8.84 -1.30
N ASP A 105 -14.77 7.85 -0.51
CA ASP A 105 -15.92 6.99 -0.78
C ASP A 105 -15.84 6.21 -2.11
N ARG A 106 -14.64 6.06 -2.69
CA ARG A 106 -14.35 5.29 -3.92
C ARG A 106 -14.06 3.83 -3.59
N PHE A 107 -15.02 3.17 -2.95
CA PHE A 107 -14.81 1.88 -2.31
C PHE A 107 -14.47 0.72 -3.25
N ALA A 108 -15.04 0.68 -4.45
CA ALA A 108 -14.73 -0.36 -5.43
C ALA A 108 -13.24 -0.33 -5.81
N GLU A 109 -12.73 0.85 -6.11
CA GLU A 109 -11.34 1.06 -6.48
C GLU A 109 -10.39 0.85 -5.30
N ALA A 110 -10.81 1.21 -4.08
CA ALA A 110 -10.05 0.91 -2.87
C ALA A 110 -9.90 -0.60 -2.67
N SER A 111 -11.00 -1.36 -2.80
CA SER A 111 -10.99 -2.83 -2.72
C SER A 111 -10.04 -3.44 -3.77
N ASP A 112 -10.10 -2.98 -5.03
CA ASP A 112 -9.20 -3.46 -6.08
C ASP A 112 -7.72 -3.17 -5.79
N GLN A 113 -7.43 -2.00 -5.21
CA GLN A 113 -6.08 -1.61 -4.80
C GLN A 113 -5.54 -2.53 -3.70
N PHE A 114 -6.32 -2.76 -2.63
CA PHE A 114 -5.94 -3.62 -1.51
C PHE A 114 -5.75 -5.07 -1.93
N ARG A 115 -6.64 -5.58 -2.79
CA ARG A 115 -6.51 -6.94 -3.37
C ARG A 115 -5.28 -7.08 -4.25
N SER A 116 -4.82 -6.00 -4.88
CA SER A 116 -3.57 -5.99 -5.64
C SER A 116 -2.35 -6.06 -4.74
N ASP A 117 -2.36 -5.38 -3.59
CA ASP A 117 -1.28 -5.45 -2.60
C ASP A 117 -1.19 -6.83 -1.94
N VAL A 118 -2.32 -7.41 -1.52
CA VAL A 118 -2.37 -8.76 -0.91
C VAL A 118 -1.78 -9.84 -1.83
N LYS A 119 -1.81 -9.66 -3.17
CA LYS A 119 -1.16 -10.60 -4.10
C LYS A 119 0.36 -10.64 -3.95
N VAL A 120 0.99 -9.50 -3.66
CA VAL A 120 2.45 -9.38 -3.50
C VAL A 120 2.88 -9.51 -2.03
N ASN A 121 2.01 -9.15 -1.09
CA ASN A 121 2.23 -9.28 0.34
C ASN A 121 1.04 -9.97 1.03
N PRO A 122 0.88 -11.30 0.87
CA PRO A 122 -0.30 -12.02 1.38
C PRO A 122 -0.37 -12.13 2.90
N ASN A 123 0.70 -11.76 3.61
CA ASN A 123 0.73 -11.73 5.06
C ASN A 123 0.38 -10.34 5.62
N ASP A 124 0.13 -9.35 4.76
CA ASP A 124 -0.40 -8.06 5.20
C ASP A 124 -1.90 -8.18 5.43
N VAL A 125 -2.27 -8.33 6.70
CA VAL A 125 -3.68 -8.48 7.08
C VAL A 125 -4.38 -7.15 7.23
N GLU A 126 -3.62 -6.06 7.37
CA GLU A 126 -4.23 -4.73 7.43
C GLU A 126 -4.93 -4.44 6.11
N GLU A 127 -4.28 -4.80 4.99
CA GLU A 127 -4.82 -4.68 3.64
C GLU A 127 -6.04 -5.57 3.40
N ILE A 128 -6.06 -6.78 3.96
CA ILE A 128 -7.23 -7.65 3.93
C ILE A 128 -8.40 -7.00 4.68
N VAL A 129 -8.16 -6.46 5.87
CA VAL A 129 -9.17 -5.77 6.68
C VAL A 129 -9.71 -4.53 5.94
N TRP A 130 -8.84 -3.77 5.28
CA TRP A 130 -9.23 -2.63 4.47
C TRP A 130 -10.06 -3.01 3.24
N ASP A 131 -9.71 -4.10 2.55
CA ASP A 131 -10.52 -4.66 1.46
C ASP A 131 -11.95 -4.99 1.94
N ILE A 132 -12.07 -5.67 3.09
CA ILE A 132 -13.37 -5.99 3.67
C ILE A 132 -14.14 -4.74 4.07
N ALA A 133 -13.47 -3.76 4.68
CA ALA A 133 -14.08 -2.48 5.04
C ALA A 133 -14.62 -1.77 3.78
N ALA A 134 -13.86 -1.77 2.69
CA ALA A 134 -14.30 -1.19 1.42
C ALA A 134 -15.51 -1.95 0.84
N GLN A 135 -15.51 -3.28 0.88
CA GLN A 135 -16.63 -4.09 0.39
C GLN A 135 -17.90 -3.90 1.23
N LEU A 136 -17.74 -3.77 2.55
CA LEU A 136 -18.81 -3.44 3.49
C LEU A 136 -19.50 -2.11 3.17
N ARG A 137 -18.72 -1.10 2.79
CA ARG A 137 -19.24 0.21 2.41
C ARG A 137 -19.99 0.17 1.08
N GLN A 138 -19.65 -0.76 0.20
CA GLN A 138 -20.39 -1.00 -1.06
C GLN A 138 -21.69 -1.79 -0.84
N ARG A 139 -21.63 -2.83 0.00
CA ARG A 139 -22.72 -3.80 0.21
C ARG A 139 -22.87 -4.10 1.71
N PRO A 140 -23.49 -3.20 2.49
CA PRO A 140 -23.59 -3.35 3.94
C PRO A 140 -24.44 -4.55 4.35
N ASP A 141 -25.41 -4.95 3.53
CA ASP A 141 -26.35 -6.04 3.83
C ASP A 141 -25.78 -7.44 3.54
N GLU A 142 -24.62 -7.53 2.87
CA GLU A 142 -24.02 -8.81 2.43
C GLU A 142 -22.93 -9.32 3.39
N PHE A 143 -22.89 -8.80 4.61
CA PHE A 143 -21.86 -9.12 5.59
C PHE A 143 -22.27 -10.18 6.62
N PRO A 144 -21.40 -11.16 6.95
CA PRO A 144 -20.12 -11.48 6.33
C PRO A 144 -20.27 -12.51 5.19
N PRO A 145 -19.62 -12.33 4.03
CA PRO A 145 -19.46 -13.45 3.11
C PRO A 145 -18.47 -14.43 3.73
N SER A 146 -18.91 -15.68 3.88
CA SER A 146 -18.20 -16.76 4.58
C SER A 146 -16.78 -17.05 4.06
N THR A 147 -16.42 -16.52 2.90
CA THR A 147 -15.15 -16.69 2.20
C THR A 147 -14.17 -15.52 2.32
N MET A 148 -14.56 -14.37 2.91
CA MET A 148 -13.82 -13.10 2.73
C MET A 148 -12.56 -12.93 3.59
N MET A 149 -12.30 -13.84 4.54
CA MET A 149 -11.14 -13.76 5.45
C MET A 149 -10.32 -15.02 5.53
N SER A 150 -10.20 -15.69 4.39
CA SER A 150 -9.16 -16.69 4.25
C SER A 150 -7.96 -16.03 3.60
N LEU A 151 -6.82 -16.06 4.29
CA LEU A 151 -5.53 -15.95 3.62
C LEU A 151 -5.53 -16.93 2.41
N PRO A 152 -4.75 -16.65 1.36
CA PRO A 152 -4.60 -17.59 0.26
C PRO A 152 -4.34 -19.00 0.79
N ALA A 153 -4.97 -20.01 0.18
CA ALA A 153 -4.93 -21.39 0.67
C ALA A 153 -3.48 -21.84 0.96
N GLY A 154 -3.23 -22.31 2.19
CA GLY A 154 -1.91 -22.73 2.66
C GLY A 154 -1.16 -21.70 3.53
N ASN A 155 -1.59 -20.43 3.55
CA ASN A 155 -1.02 -19.42 4.44
C ASN A 155 -1.74 -19.39 5.80
N ARG A 156 -0.97 -19.29 6.87
CA ARG A 156 -1.46 -19.10 8.25
C ARG A 156 -0.76 -17.91 8.87
N ASP A 157 -1.52 -16.92 9.32
CA ASP A 157 -0.96 -15.80 10.06
C ASP A 157 -0.43 -16.30 11.41
N ARG A 158 0.84 -15.97 11.71
CA ARG A 158 1.51 -16.38 12.95
C ARG A 158 1.17 -15.46 14.14
N ARG A 159 0.62 -14.27 13.89
CA ARG A 159 0.24 -13.33 14.95
C ARG A 159 -0.92 -13.92 15.74
N ARG A 160 -0.73 -13.99 17.06
CA ARG A 160 -1.68 -14.61 18.00
C ARG A 160 -3.09 -14.01 17.93
N ILE A 161 -3.21 -12.72 17.61
CA ILE A 161 -4.48 -12.00 17.52
C ILE A 161 -5.29 -12.34 16.26
N MET A 162 -4.64 -12.75 15.17
CA MET A 162 -5.31 -12.87 13.87
C MET A 162 -6.34 -14.00 13.78
N PRO A 163 -6.13 -15.20 14.37
CA PRO A 163 -7.19 -16.21 14.43
C PRO A 163 -8.48 -15.72 15.11
N THR A 164 -8.36 -14.83 16.10
CA THR A 164 -9.50 -14.19 16.76
C THR A 164 -10.18 -13.15 15.87
N VAL A 165 -9.42 -12.35 15.13
CA VAL A 165 -9.95 -11.42 14.11
C VAL A 165 -10.76 -12.21 13.07
N TYR A 166 -10.18 -13.26 12.47
CA TYR A 166 -10.85 -14.07 11.47
C TYR A 166 -12.12 -14.75 11.98
N ARG A 167 -12.16 -15.15 13.27
CA ARG A 167 -13.37 -15.71 13.87
C ARG A 167 -14.44 -14.64 14.08
N LEU A 168 -14.07 -13.47 14.60
CA LEU A 168 -15.01 -12.35 14.80
C LEU A 168 -15.74 -12.02 13.49
N PHE A 169 -14.98 -11.84 12.41
CA PHE A 169 -15.58 -11.50 11.13
C PHE A 169 -16.34 -12.66 10.46
N ARG A 170 -16.06 -13.92 10.79
CA ARG A 170 -16.88 -15.06 10.35
C ARG A 170 -18.15 -15.27 11.19
N GLY A 171 -18.38 -14.43 12.20
CA GLY A 171 -19.47 -14.61 13.17
C GLY A 171 -19.22 -15.76 14.17
N GLU A 172 -18.01 -16.29 14.21
CA GLU A 172 -17.57 -17.40 15.07
C GLU A 172 -16.89 -16.92 16.37
N GLY A 173 -16.82 -15.61 16.61
CA GLY A 173 -16.11 -15.01 17.75
C GLY A 173 -16.73 -13.71 18.24
N THR A 174 -16.34 -13.29 19.44
CA THR A 174 -16.87 -12.07 20.09
C THR A 174 -15.81 -10.97 20.19
N GLU A 175 -16.25 -9.71 20.27
CA GLU A 175 -15.37 -8.56 20.52
C GLU A 175 -14.53 -8.74 21.80
N HIS A 176 -15.12 -9.35 22.83
CA HIS A 176 -14.42 -9.68 24.07
C HIS A 176 -13.26 -10.67 23.85
N GLN A 177 -13.47 -11.73 23.06
CA GLN A 177 -12.41 -12.68 22.73
C GLN A 177 -11.27 -12.01 21.95
N LEU A 178 -11.60 -11.10 21.02
CA LEU A 178 -10.61 -10.32 20.30
C LEU A 178 -9.81 -9.41 21.25
N ALA A 179 -10.48 -8.69 22.15
CA ALA A 179 -9.84 -7.84 23.13
C ALA A 179 -8.87 -8.63 24.04
N MET A 180 -9.30 -9.79 24.53
CA MET A 180 -8.44 -10.69 25.33
C MET A 180 -7.21 -11.17 24.56
N ALA A 181 -7.36 -11.50 23.27
CA ALA A 181 -6.25 -11.92 22.43
C ALA A 181 -5.25 -10.77 22.15
N GLY A 182 -5.73 -9.53 22.03
CA GLY A 182 -4.92 -8.34 21.83
C GLY A 182 -4.20 -7.84 23.10
N HIS A 183 -4.82 -7.98 24.26
CA HIS A 183 -4.27 -7.56 25.55
C HIS A 183 -3.48 -8.66 26.29
N GLY A 184 -3.45 -9.88 25.77
CA GLY A 184 -2.66 -10.97 26.35
C GLY A 184 -1.17 -10.64 26.33
N ASN A 185 -0.60 -10.24 27.47
CA ASN A 185 0.84 -10.32 27.67
C ASN A 185 1.31 -11.75 27.33
N GLY A 186 2.43 -11.85 26.63
CA GLY A 186 3.07 -13.12 26.35
C GLY A 186 3.29 -13.89 27.65
N ALA A 187 2.89 -15.16 27.63
CA ALA A 187 3.46 -16.22 28.42
C ALA A 187 3.90 -17.30 27.43
#